data_AF-A0A370DBZ5-F1
#
_entry.id   AF-A0A370DBZ5-F1
#
_cell.length_a   1.000
_cell.length_b   1.000
_cell.length_c   1.000
_cell.angle_alpha   90.00
_cell.angle_beta   90.00
_cell.angle_gamma   90.00
#
_symmetry.space_group_name_H-M   'P 1'
#
loop_
_entity.id
_entity.type
_entity.pdbx_description
1 polymer ?
#
loop_
_entity_poly.entity_id
_entity_poly.type
_entity_poly.pdbx_seq_one_letter_code
_entity_poly.pdbx_strand_id
1 'polypeptide(L)' 'MDHVKHLMENGADVTARLFYDDYWYNGDWAYDYADPGDPPDEVIFKDEAEGSWWGAEVLVTRELFENHRLTLDA' A
#
# COMPACT_ATOMS: atom_id res chain seq x y z
N MET A 1 15.94 17.19 -9.37
CA MET A 1 16.73 16.23 -10.18
C MET A 1 18.23 16.35 -9.89
N ASP A 2 18.77 17.56 -9.70
CA ASP A 2 20.19 17.76 -9.34
C ASP A 2 20.65 17.02 -8.08
N HIS A 3 19.81 16.94 -7.04
CA HIS A 3 20.19 16.23 -5.80
C HIS A 3 20.34 14.71 -5.99
N VAL A 4 19.46 14.09 -6.78
CA VAL A 4 19.55 12.65 -7.10
C VAL A 4 20.81 12.39 -7.91
N LYS A 5 21.08 13.26 -8.90
CA LYS A 5 22.30 13.19 -9.70
C LYS A 5 23.55 13.32 -8.82
N HIS A 6 23.54 14.28 -7.88
CA HIS A 6 24.64 14.47 -6.94
C HIS A 6 24.86 13.27 -6.01
N LEU A 7 23.80 12.62 -5.54
CA LEU A 7 23.90 11.40 -4.72
C LEU A 7 24.55 10.26 -5.51
N MET A 8 24.10 10.04 -6.75
CA MET A 8 24.65 9.01 -7.63
C MET A 8 26.11 9.29 -8.01
N GLU A 9 26.45 10.55 -8.31
CA GLU A 9 27.84 10.98 -8.55
C GLU A 9 28.74 10.75 -7.32
N ASN A 10 28.17 10.73 -6.11
CA ASN A 10 28.88 10.40 -4.86
C ASN A 10 28.86 8.89 -4.53
N GLY A 11 28.43 8.03 -5.46
CA GLY A 11 28.45 6.57 -5.31
C GLY A 11 27.31 6.00 -4.49
N ALA A 12 26.19 6.73 -4.35
CA ALA A 12 24.96 6.18 -3.80
C ALA A 12 24.09 5.57 -4.90
N ASP A 13 23.50 4.41 -4.63
CA ASP A 13 22.43 3.83 -5.45
C ASP A 13 21.09 4.39 -5.00
N VAL A 14 20.34 4.96 -5.94
CA VAL A 14 19.02 5.55 -5.68
C VAL A 14 17.97 4.83 -6.52
N THR A 15 16.97 4.25 -5.85
CA THR A 15 15.79 3.65 -6.49
C THR A 15 14.57 4.42 -6.04
N ALA A 16 13.69 4.76 -6.98
CA ALA A 16 12.44 5.44 -6.66
C ALA A 16 11.28 4.83 -7.44
N ARG A 17 10.10 4.80 -6.82
CA ARG A 17 8.87 4.32 -7.41
C ARG A 17 7.78 5.36 -7.20
N LEU A 18 7.00 5.63 -8.25
CA LEU A 18 5.72 6.33 -8.17
C LEU A 18 4.64 5.33 -8.57
N PHE A 19 3.54 5.29 -7.82
CA PHE A 19 2.43 4.40 -8.09
C PHE A 19 1.08 5.08 -7.83
N TYR A 20 0.05 4.53 -8.47
CA TYR A 20 -1.34 4.87 -8.24
C TYR A 20 -2.06 3.56 -7.99
N ASP A 21 -2.73 3.46 -6.85
CA ASP A 21 -3.54 2.31 -6.50
C ASP A 21 -5.01 2.68 -6.57
N ASP A 22 -5.81 1.70 -6.94
CA ASP A 22 -7.26 1.76 -6.96
C ASP A 22 -7.81 0.49 -6.30
N TYR A 23 -8.68 0.69 -5.33
CA TYR A 23 -9.26 -0.36 -4.51
C TYR A 23 -10.77 -0.23 -4.48
N TRP A 24 -11.43 -1.38 -4.65
CA TRP A 24 -12.87 -1.52 -4.59
C TRP A 24 -13.20 -2.86 -3.93
N TYR A 25 -14.19 -2.83 -3.05
CA TYR A 25 -14.70 -4.00 -2.36
C TYR A 25 -16.19 -3.83 -2.06
N ASN A 26 -16.94 -4.91 -2.29
CA ASN A 26 -18.33 -5.03 -1.85
C ASN A 26 -18.54 -6.43 -1.29
N GLY A 27 -19.08 -6.48 -0.09
CA GLY A 27 -19.44 -7.69 0.61
C GLY A 27 -20.88 -7.63 1.07
N ASP A 28 -21.63 -8.68 0.71
CA ASP A 28 -22.97 -8.94 1.22
C ASP A 28 -22.88 -10.18 2.11
N TRP A 29 -23.03 -9.98 3.42
CA TRP A 29 -22.87 -11.05 4.40
C TRP A 29 -24.17 -11.26 5.16
N ALA A 30 -24.84 -12.37 4.89
CA ALA A 30 -25.96 -12.80 5.72
C ALA A 30 -25.46 -13.18 7.11
N TYR A 31 -26.07 -12.62 8.14
CA TYR A 31 -25.67 -12.90 9.53
C TYR A 31 -26.84 -13.28 10.44
N ASP A 32 -28.07 -13.17 9.94
CA ASP A 32 -29.28 -13.59 10.67
C ASP A 32 -30.33 -14.13 9.70
N TYR A 33 -31.06 -15.15 10.15
CA TYR A 33 -32.07 -15.88 9.38
C TYR A 33 -33.29 -16.17 10.25
N ALA A 34 -34.47 -16.21 9.61
CA ALA A 34 -35.72 -16.60 10.27
C ALA A 34 -35.61 -17.91 11.06
N ASP A 35 -36.19 -17.91 12.26
CA ASP A 35 -36.39 -19.12 13.05
C ASP A 35 -37.43 -20.06 12.40
N PRO A 36 -37.38 -21.38 12.66
CA PRO A 36 -38.34 -22.32 12.09
C PRO A 36 -39.79 -22.01 12.49
N GLY A 37 -40.60 -21.63 11.51
CA GLY A 37 -42.03 -21.34 11.69
C GLY A 37 -42.39 -19.86 11.56
N ASP A 38 -41.40 -18.98 11.51
CA ASP A 38 -41.58 -17.55 11.27
C ASP A 38 -41.64 -17.22 9.76
N PRO A 39 -42.20 -16.06 9.38
CA PRO A 39 -42.10 -15.56 8.02
C PRO A 39 -40.63 -15.43 7.58
N PRO A 40 -40.27 -15.74 6.32
CA PRO A 40 -38.88 -15.63 5.87
C PRO A 40 -38.34 -14.22 6.01
N ASP A 41 -37.23 -14.07 6.74
CA ASP A 41 -36.37 -12.90 6.79
C ASP A 41 -34.89 -13.32 6.76
N GLU A 42 -34.09 -12.46 6.14
CA GLU A 42 -32.64 -12.58 6.06
C GLU A 42 -32.07 -11.18 6.27
N VAL A 43 -31.14 -11.07 7.22
CA VAL A 43 -30.47 -9.80 7.50
C VAL A 43 -29.08 -9.81 6.88
N ILE A 44 -28.86 -8.87 5.96
CA ILE A 44 -27.59 -8.72 5.24
C ILE A 44 -26.79 -7.57 5.85
N PHE A 45 -25.56 -7.85 6.23
CA PHE A 45 -24.53 -6.86 6.48
C PHE A 45 -23.91 -6.44 5.15
N LYS A 46 -24.07 -5.15 4.81
CA LYS A 46 -23.48 -4.51 3.63
C LYS A 46 -22.16 -3.88 4.02
N ASP A 47 -21.08 -4.28 3.37
CA ASP A 47 -19.75 -3.73 3.55
C ASP A 47 -19.19 -3.27 2.22
N GLU A 48 -18.97 -1.96 2.09
CA GLU A 48 -18.51 -1.32 0.87
C GLU A 48 -17.27 -0.50 1.19
N ALA A 49 -16.21 -0.70 0.40
CA ALA A 49 -14.99 0.08 0.54
C ALA A 49 -14.44 0.44 -0.84
N GLU A 50 -14.17 1.72 -1.02
CA GLU A 50 -13.51 2.27 -2.20
C GLU A 50 -12.36 3.17 -1.76
N GLY A 51 -11.31 3.22 -2.56
CA GLY A 51 -10.19 4.10 -2.30
C GLY A 51 -9.21 4.11 -3.45
N SER A 52 -8.76 5.31 -3.80
CA SER A 52 -7.68 5.48 -4.76
C SER A 52 -6.67 6.46 -4.21
N TRP A 53 -5.39 6.16 -4.40
CA TRP A 53 -4.31 7.00 -3.88
C TRP A 53 -3.06 6.96 -4.76
N TRP A 54 -2.36 8.09 -4.76
CA TRP A 54 -0.98 8.15 -5.25
C TRP A 54 -0.04 7.82 -4.10
N GLY A 55 1.02 7.07 -4.40
CA GLY A 55 2.10 6.80 -3.47
C GLY A 55 3.45 6.94 -4.17
N ALA A 56 4.47 7.25 -3.38
CA ALA A 56 5.84 7.31 -3.84
C ALA A 56 6.76 6.73 -2.76
N GLU A 57 7.77 5.99 -3.21
CA GLU A 57 8.78 5.37 -2.35
C GLU A 57 10.17 5.71 -2.90
N VAL A 58 11.12 5.95 -2.02
CA VAL A 58 12.53 6.20 -2.38
C VAL A 58 13.46 5.44 -1.44
N LEU A 59 14.34 4.64 -2.06
CA LEU A 59 15.40 3.91 -1.39
C LEU A 59 16.76 4.48 -1.81
N VAL A 60 17.60 4.81 -0.83
CA VAL A 60 18.97 5.26 -1.04
C VAL A 60 19.92 4.32 -0.29
N THR A 61 20.90 3.76 -1.01
CA THR A 61 21.92 2.89 -0.44
C THR A 61 23.32 3.39 -0.77
N ARG A 62 24.24 3.31 0.18
CA ARG A 62 25.65 3.70 -0.03
C ARG A 62 26.59 2.85 0.83
N GLU A 63 27.70 2.45 0.25
CA GLU A 63 28.84 1.89 0.98
C GLU A 63 29.70 3.04 1.55
N LEU A 64 30.00 2.95 2.84
CA LEU A 64 30.77 3.89 3.65
C LEU A 64 32.00 3.19 4.19
N PHE A 65 33.13 3.89 4.17
CA PHE A 65 34.44 3.33 4.52
C PHE A 65 34.72 2.07 3.69
N GLU A 66 35.40 1.07 4.26
CA GLU A 66 35.77 -0.14 3.55
C GLU A 66 34.66 -1.21 3.56
N ASN A 67 33.78 -1.22 4.58
CA ASN A 67 32.92 -2.37 4.86
C ASN A 67 31.53 -2.04 5.48
N HIS A 68 31.04 -0.80 5.41
CA HIS A 68 29.75 -0.43 6.04
C HIS A 68 28.72 0.01 5.01
N ARG A 69 27.57 -0.66 4.94
CA ARG A 69 26.46 -0.23 4.09
C ARG A 69 25.40 0.54 4.89
N LEU A 70 25.04 1.72 4.42
CA LEU A 70 23.90 2.50 4.91
C LEU A 70 22.76 2.44 3.89
N THR A 71 21.55 2.18 4.38
CA THR A 71 20.32 2.18 3.59
C THR A 71 19.27 3.04 4.29
N LEU A 72 18.63 3.92 3.53
CA LEU A 72 17.53 4.80 3.96
C LEU A 72 16.35 4.63 3.00
N ASP A 73 15.15 4.52 3.54
CA ASP A 73 13.91 4.28 2.82
C ASP A 73 12.80 5.20 3.36
N ALA A 74 11.93 5.68 2.47
CA ALA A 74 10.83 6.59 2.79
C ALA A 74 9.70 6.50 1.75
#